data_AF-A0A8J8F909-F1
#
_entry.id   AF-A0A8J8F909-F1
#
_cell.length_a   1.000
_cell.length_b   1.000
_cell.length_c   1.000
_cell.angle_alpha   90.00
_cell.angle_beta   90.00
_cell.angle_gamma   90.00
#
_symmetry.space_group_name_H-M   'P 1'
#
loop_
_entity.id
_entity.type
_entity.pdbx_description
1 polymer ?
#
loop_
_entity_poly.entity_id
_entity_poly.type
_entity_poly.pdbx_seq_one_letter_code
_entity_poly.pdbx_strand_id
1 'polypeptide(L)'
;MEVIKLKVPDVVTAIDMLESSLKREIFLLDKSIRDTKKKLRVFEEKNEMRSEKFFDKFDKGLSGDDQDTMLWAAEYEALKLLENERSIIERMLSQCK
;
A
#
# COMPACT_ATOMS: atom_id res chain seq x y z
N MET A 1 10.17 -0.63 20.25
CA MET A 1 10.86 -0.39 18.96
C MET A 1 12.02 -1.35 18.92
N GLU A 2 11.93 -2.41 18.12
CA GLU A 2 13.04 -3.36 17.98
C GLU A 2 14.12 -2.75 17.09
N VAL A 3 15.39 -2.94 17.46
CA VAL A 3 16.53 -2.37 16.75
C VAL A 3 17.24 -3.50 16.01
N ILE A 4 17.35 -3.38 14.69
CA ILE A 4 18.15 -4.28 13.86
C ILE A 4 19.60 -3.80 13.90
N LYS A 5 20.53 -4.69 14.29
CA LYS A 5 21.97 -4.41 14.24
C LYS A 5 22.56 -4.97 12.95
N LEU A 6 23.11 -4.11 12.11
CA LEU A 6 23.79 -4.49 10.87
C LEU A 6 25.30 -4.37 11.04
N LYS A 7 26.05 -5.39 10.62
CA LYS A 7 27.52 -5.35 10.60
C LYS A 7 27.99 -4.97 9.20
N VAL A 8 28.53 -3.77 9.07
CA VAL A 8 29.02 -3.18 7.81
C VAL A 8 30.41 -2.57 8.01
N PRO A 9 31.23 -2.46 6.95
CA PRO A 9 32.59 -1.92 7.05
C PRO A 9 32.62 -0.43 7.40
N ASP A 10 31.63 0.35 6.96
CA ASP A 10 31.55 1.79 7.18
C ASP A 10 30.09 2.29 7.03
N VAL A 11 29.88 3.57 7.36
CA VAL A 11 28.55 4.21 7.33
C VAL A 11 28.02 4.38 5.90
N VAL A 12 28.89 4.64 4.92
CA VAL A 12 28.48 4.79 3.51
C VAL A 12 27.87 3.48 3.02
N THR A 13 28.54 2.36 3.28
CA THR A 13 28.02 1.02 2.97
C THR A 13 26.68 0.74 3.66
N ALA A 14 26.50 1.23 4.90
CA ALA A 14 25.23 1.11 5.61
C ALA A 14 24.09 1.87 4.90
N ILE A 15 24.36 3.12 4.51
CA ILE A 15 23.41 4.00 3.85
C ILE A 15 23.04 3.45 2.47
N ASP A 16 24.02 3.04 1.66
CA ASP A 16 23.79 2.48 0.32
C ASP A 16 22.93 1.22 0.35
N MET A 17 23.19 0.34 1.33
CA MET A 17 22.43 -0.89 1.52
C MET A 17 20.99 -0.58 1.98
N LEU A 18 20.81 0.38 2.89
CA LEU A 18 19.48 0.82 3.32
C LEU A 18 18.70 1.45 2.17
N GLU A 19 19.33 2.36 1.42
CA GLU A 19 18.74 3.05 0.27
C GLU A 19 18.28 2.05 -0.79
N SER A 20 19.13 1.09 -1.14
CA SER A 20 18.82 0.03 -2.11
C SER A 20 17.65 -0.84 -1.65
N SER A 21 17.60 -1.17 -0.36
CA SER A 21 16.52 -1.97 0.23
C SER A 21 15.19 -1.21 0.23
N LEU A 22 15.19 0.07 0.61
CA LEU A 22 14.01 0.93 0.59
C LEU A 22 13.50 1.15 -0.84
N LYS A 23 14.39 1.36 -1.82
CA LYS A 23 14.03 1.44 -3.25
C LYS A 23 13.36 0.16 -3.76
N ARG A 24 13.90 -1.00 -3.39
CA ARG A 24 13.29 -2.30 -3.72
C ARG A 24 11.90 -2.42 -3.11
N GLU A 25 11.73 -1.98 -1.87
CA GLU A 25 10.44 -2.05 -1.19
C GLU A 25 9.39 -1.15 -1.84
N ILE A 26 9.77 0.08 -2.22
CA ILE A 26 8.89 0.97 -3.02
C ILE A 26 8.46 0.29 -4.31
N PHE A 27 9.39 -0.36 -5.03
CA PHE A 27 9.07 -1.07 -6.27
C PHE A 27 8.04 -2.20 -6.05
N LEU A 28 8.14 -2.93 -4.94
CA LEU A 28 7.19 -3.99 -4.59
C LEU A 28 5.83 -3.41 -4.20
N LEU A 29 5.81 -2.36 -3.37
CA LEU A 29 4.58 -1.66 -2.98
C LEU A 29 3.87 -1.07 -4.20
N ASP A 30 4.61 -0.45 -5.13
CA ASP A 30 4.08 0.06 -6.39
C ASP A 30 3.40 -1.03 -7.23
N LYS A 31 3.99 -2.23 -7.25
CA LYS A 31 3.38 -3.38 -7.92
C LYS A 31 2.09 -3.81 -7.22
N SER A 32 2.13 -3.98 -5.90
CA SER A 32 0.96 -4.36 -5.10
C SER A 32 -0.18 -3.36 -5.25
N ILE A 33 0.10 -2.05 -5.16
CA ILE A 33 -0.87 -0.96 -5.36
C ILE A 33 -1.51 -1.05 -6.74
N ARG A 34 -0.70 -1.26 -7.80
CA ARG A 34 -1.24 -1.41 -9.16
C ARG A 34 -2.17 -2.61 -9.28
N ASP A 35 -1.80 -3.74 -8.69
CA ASP A 35 -2.60 -4.96 -8.78
C ASP A 35 -3.88 -4.86 -7.95
N THR A 36 -3.84 -4.26 -6.76
CA THR A 36 -5.03 -3.95 -5.95
C THR A 36 -5.96 -2.96 -6.68
N LYS A 37 -5.42 -1.89 -7.27
CA LYS A 37 -6.21 -0.94 -8.09
C LYS A 37 -6.90 -1.62 -9.27
N LYS A 38 -6.26 -2.63 -9.89
CA LYS A 38 -6.91 -3.42 -10.96
C LYS A 38 -8.09 -4.23 -10.42
N LYS A 39 -7.93 -4.91 -9.27
CA LYS A 39 -9.03 -5.68 -8.66
C LYS A 39 -10.23 -4.78 -8.32
N LEU A 40 -9.96 -3.61 -7.72
CA LEU A 40 -11.00 -2.63 -7.42
C LEU A 40 -11.72 -2.16 -8.69
N ARG A 41 -10.98 -1.88 -9.78
CA ARG A 41 -11.57 -1.49 -11.05
C ARG A 41 -12.50 -2.57 -11.63
N VAL A 42 -12.10 -3.85 -11.58
CA VAL A 42 -12.95 -4.97 -12.05
C VAL A 42 -14.27 -5.00 -11.28
N PHE A 43 -14.23 -4.74 -9.97
CA PHE A 43 -15.43 -4.67 -9.15
C PHE A 43 -16.32 -3.46 -9.50
N GLU A 44 -15.72 -2.30 -9.69
CA GLU A 44 -16.41 -1.06 -10.06
C GLU A 44 -17.10 -1.17 -11.42
N GLU A 45 -16.42 -1.78 -12.40
CA GLU A 45 -16.96 -2.06 -13.74
C GLU A 45 -18.14 -3.04 -13.67
N LYS A 46 -18.03 -4.11 -12.85
CA LYS A 46 -19.12 -5.07 -12.64
C LYS A 46 -20.37 -4.45 -12.02
N ASN A 47 -20.21 -3.41 -11.19
CA ASN A 47 -21.30 -2.77 -10.44
C ASN A 47 -21.73 -1.40 -10.98
N GLU A 48 -21.17 -0.95 -12.11
CA GLU A 48 -21.42 0.37 -12.75
C GLU A 48 -21.30 1.58 -11.78
N MET A 49 -20.45 1.48 -10.77
CA MET A 49 -20.38 2.48 -9.69
C MET A 49 -18.92 2.82 -9.36
N ARG A 50 -18.61 4.13 -9.31
CA ARG A 50 -17.28 4.62 -8.92
C ARG A 50 -17.01 4.39 -7.42
N SER A 51 -15.78 4.01 -7.09
CA SER A 51 -15.35 3.63 -5.73
C SER A 51 -15.54 4.72 -4.67
N GLU A 52 -15.53 6.01 -5.02
CA GLU A 52 -15.82 7.10 -4.05
C GLU A 52 -17.24 7.02 -3.49
N LYS A 53 -18.23 6.68 -4.32
CA LYS A 53 -19.63 6.53 -3.87
C LYS A 53 -19.87 5.22 -3.12
N PHE A 54 -19.12 4.18 -3.49
CA PHE A 54 -19.17 2.89 -2.80
C PHE A 54 -18.50 2.97 -1.42
N PHE A 55 -17.38 3.72 -1.33
CA PHE A 55 -16.67 3.98 -0.09
C PHE A 55 -17.51 4.78 0.90
N ASP A 56 -18.17 5.85 0.45
CA ASP A 56 -19.05 6.64 1.33
C ASP A 56 -20.23 5.82 1.90
N LYS A 57 -20.75 4.86 1.13
CA LYS A 57 -21.78 3.92 1.62
C LYS A 57 -21.21 2.89 2.59
N PHE A 58 -20.02 2.35 2.31
CA PHE A 58 -19.36 1.36 3.17
C PHE A 58 -18.96 1.95 4.51
N ASP A 59 -18.31 3.11 4.51
CA ASP A 59 -17.86 3.83 5.71
C ASP A 59 -19.03 4.19 6.63
N LYS A 60 -20.23 4.41 6.06
CA LYS A 60 -21.47 4.68 6.79
C LYS A 60 -22.23 3.42 7.22
N GLY A 61 -21.72 2.22 6.94
CA GLY A 61 -22.39 0.95 7.23
C GLY A 61 -23.66 0.73 6.39
N LEU A 62 -23.78 1.42 5.25
CA LEU A 62 -24.91 1.34 4.32
C LEU A 62 -24.66 0.40 3.13
N SER A 63 -23.53 -0.31 3.17
CA SER A 63 -23.17 -1.33 2.19
C SER A 63 -23.77 -2.67 2.58
N GLY A 64 -24.12 -3.48 1.58
CA GLY A 64 -24.57 -4.85 1.80
C GLY A 64 -23.47 -5.71 2.40
N ASP A 65 -23.86 -6.81 3.04
CA ASP A 65 -22.99 -7.87 3.52
C ASP A 65 -22.77 -8.97 2.47
N ASP A 66 -23.07 -8.68 1.21
CA ASP A 66 -22.79 -9.61 0.13
C ASP A 66 -21.29 -9.80 -0.04
N GLN A 67 -20.91 -11.03 -0.41
CA GLN A 67 -19.51 -11.44 -0.53
C GLN A 67 -18.70 -10.52 -1.45
N ASP A 68 -19.33 -10.04 -2.51
CA ASP A 68 -18.74 -9.17 -3.51
C ASP A 68 -18.36 -7.82 -2.87
N THR A 69 -19.30 -7.19 -2.16
CA THR A 69 -19.09 -5.96 -1.39
C THR A 69 -18.02 -6.11 -0.31
N MET A 70 -18.01 -7.22 0.43
CA MET A 70 -16.99 -7.49 1.45
C MET A 70 -15.58 -7.62 0.86
N LEU A 71 -15.44 -8.33 -0.27
CA LEU A 71 -14.16 -8.48 -0.96
C LEU A 71 -13.65 -7.14 -1.47
N TRP A 72 -14.53 -6.31 -2.05
CA TRP A 72 -14.16 -4.96 -2.47
C TRP A 72 -13.65 -4.11 -1.31
N ALA A 73 -14.36 -4.12 -0.17
CA ALA A 73 -13.97 -3.35 1.00
C ALA A 73 -12.59 -3.76 1.53
N ALA A 74 -12.32 -5.08 1.60
CA ALA A 74 -11.03 -5.60 2.00
C ALA A 74 -9.89 -5.15 1.06
N GLU A 75 -10.11 -5.19 -0.25
CA GLU A 75 -9.11 -4.70 -1.23
C GLU A 75 -8.91 -3.18 -1.13
N TYR A 76 -9.96 -2.43 -0.81
CA TYR A 76 -9.89 -0.97 -0.65
C TYR A 76 -9.13 -0.58 0.62
N GLU A 77 -9.37 -1.27 1.73
CA GLU A 77 -8.57 -1.12 2.96
C GLU A 77 -7.11 -1.51 2.73
N ALA A 78 -6.86 -2.62 2.04
CA ALA A 78 -5.51 -3.03 1.66
C ALA A 78 -4.80 -1.94 0.83
N LEU A 79 -5.51 -1.31 -0.11
CA LEU A 79 -4.94 -0.21 -0.89
C LEU A 79 -4.49 0.96 -0.01
N LYS A 80 -5.32 1.37 0.96
CA LYS A 80 -4.98 2.45 1.90
C LYS A 80 -3.73 2.13 2.72
N LEU A 81 -3.63 0.89 3.21
CA LEU A 81 -2.45 0.43 3.97
C LEU A 81 -1.20 0.47 3.10
N LEU A 82 -1.26 -0.06 1.88
CA LEU A 82 -0.15 -0.06 0.93
C LEU A 82 0.31 1.37 0.56
N GLU A 83 -0.63 2.29 0.31
CA GLU A 83 -0.30 3.68 -0.02
C GLU A 83 0.33 4.42 1.18
N ASN A 84 -0.14 4.14 2.41
CA ASN A 84 0.46 4.69 3.62
C ASN A 84 1.87 4.14 3.87
N GLU A 85 2.07 2.82 3.76
CA GLU A 85 3.38 2.19 3.87
C GLU A 85 4.36 2.74 2.84
N ARG A 86 3.92 2.89 1.59
CA ARG A 86 4.72 3.50 0.53
C ARG A 86 5.16 4.91 0.89
N SER A 87 4.25 5.74 1.40
CA SER A 87 4.56 7.11 1.85
C SER A 87 5.58 7.13 2.99
N ILE A 88 5.46 6.21 3.95
CA ILE A 88 6.41 6.09 5.06
C ILE A 88 7.81 5.74 4.53
N ILE A 89 7.91 4.77 3.62
CA ILE A 89 9.18 4.32 3.04
C ILE A 89 9.81 5.40 2.17
N GLU A 90 9.01 6.14 1.38
CA GLU A 90 9.50 7.30 0.62
C GLU A 90 10.10 8.36 1.54
N ARG A 91 9.45 8.64 2.67
CA ARG A 91 9.99 9.56 3.68
C ARG A 91 11.30 9.04 4.26
N MET A 92 11.41 7.75 4.59
CA MET A 92 12.67 7.15 5.06
C MET A 92 13.77 7.22 4.01
N LEU A 93 13.44 6.94 2.74
CA LEU A 93 14.39 7.01 1.63
C LEU A 93 14.94 8.43 1.45
N SER A 94 14.10 9.45 1.59
CA SER A 94 14.53 10.86 1.49
C SER A 94 15.56 11.29 2.55
N GLN A 95 15.70 10.50 3.62
CA GLN A 95 16.65 10.72 4.72
C GLN A 95 17.96 9.95 4.53
N CYS A 96 18.08 9.09 3.52
CA CYS A 96 19.34 8.45 3.16
C CYS A 96 20.24 9.49 2.45
N LYS A 97 21.11 10.15 3.22
CA LYS A 97 22.09 11.15 2.77
C LYS A 97 23.38 11.04 3.57
#